data_AF-A0A1M4NEF2-F1
#
_entry.id   AF-A0A1M4NEF2-F1
#
_cell.length_a   1.000
_cell.length_b   1.000
_cell.length_c   1.000
_cell.angle_alpha   90.00
_cell.angle_beta   90.00
_cell.angle_gamma   90.00
#
_symmetry.space_group_name_H-M   'P 1'
#
loop_
_entity.id
_entity.type
_entity.pdbx_description
1 polymer ?
#
loop_
_entity_poly.entity_id
_entity_poly.type
_entity_poly.pdbx_seq_one_letter_code
_entity_poly.pdbx_strand_id
1 'polypeptide(L)'
;MYKVDSEEKTREIFNVLETCLEGFNSIGIRKWGNPSGSQQGLDVYEIEHKDNTIWVSTVEWVNASTGEVNRCGIITTLPEYSNNTLGQILEVNMPYYFSKSFNTRVYGDNNIFEIRNYGKFTIGRRGLKRKYFFDYLREHGYDDEIFIDEEGKEYICIIKLQDNSINSDYFGERLIKWTMILKEFKDYYRNLYSNERR
;
A
#
# COMPACT_ATOMS: atom_id res chain seq x y z
N MET A 1 -8.59 13.05 -13.70
CA MET A 1 -8.04 11.73 -14.07
C MET A 1 -9.18 10.72 -14.26
N TYR A 2 -9.07 9.82 -15.23
CA TYR A 2 -10.03 8.75 -15.46
C TYR A 2 -9.72 7.53 -14.57
N LYS A 3 -10.75 6.73 -14.28
CA LYS A 3 -10.62 5.47 -13.53
C LYS A 3 -9.96 4.44 -14.44
N VAL A 4 -8.87 3.82 -13.99
CA VAL A 4 -8.31 2.66 -14.71
C VAL A 4 -9.20 1.46 -14.38
N ASP A 5 -9.88 0.95 -15.40
CA ASP A 5 -10.80 -0.19 -15.33
C ASP A 5 -10.41 -1.22 -16.40
N SER A 6 -9.18 -1.72 -16.28
CA SER A 6 -8.58 -2.65 -17.25
C SER A 6 -7.50 -3.49 -16.56
N GLU A 7 -7.64 -4.81 -16.68
CA GLU A 7 -6.66 -5.76 -16.18
C GLU A 7 -5.30 -5.55 -16.85
N GLU A 8 -5.30 -5.49 -18.18
CA GLU A 8 -4.09 -5.26 -18.99
C GLU A 8 -3.35 -4.01 -18.50
N LYS A 9 -4.06 -2.88 -18.37
CA LYS A 9 -3.43 -1.63 -17.97
C LYS A 9 -2.92 -1.65 -16.52
N THR A 10 -3.67 -2.29 -15.62
CA THR A 10 -3.25 -2.42 -14.22
C THR A 10 -2.00 -3.32 -14.11
N ARG A 11 -1.93 -4.39 -14.90
CA ARG A 11 -0.74 -5.26 -14.99
C ARG A 11 0.47 -4.54 -15.56
N GLU A 12 0.30 -3.73 -16.60
CA GLU A 12 1.40 -2.89 -17.12
C GLU A 12 1.97 -1.98 -16.02
N ILE A 13 1.10 -1.28 -15.29
CA ILE A 13 1.53 -0.41 -14.19
C ILE A 13 2.23 -1.22 -13.10
N PHE A 14 1.69 -2.38 -12.74
CA PHE A 14 2.27 -3.25 -11.74
C PHE A 14 3.65 -3.77 -12.14
N ASN A 15 3.83 -4.19 -13.40
CA ASN A 15 5.11 -4.64 -13.93
C ASN A 15 6.18 -3.54 -13.83
N VAL A 16 5.83 -2.28 -14.10
CA VAL A 16 6.75 -1.14 -13.92
C VAL A 16 7.22 -1.02 -12.47
N LEU A 17 6.30 -1.20 -11.51
CA LEU A 17 6.64 -1.15 -10.07
C LEU A 17 7.46 -2.36 -9.65
N GLU A 18 7.16 -3.53 -10.17
CA GLU A 18 7.89 -4.78 -9.89
C GLU A 18 9.31 -4.71 -10.43
N THR A 19 9.50 -4.32 -11.69
CA THR A 19 10.83 -4.11 -12.28
C THR A 19 11.61 -3.02 -11.53
N CYS A 20 10.95 -1.95 -11.08
CA CYS A 20 11.61 -0.96 -10.24
C CYS A 20 12.04 -1.55 -8.88
N LEU A 21 11.22 -2.44 -8.30
CA LEU A 21 11.50 -3.08 -7.01
C LEU A 21 12.67 -4.07 -7.11
N GLU A 22 12.79 -4.79 -8.22
CA GLU A 22 13.91 -5.71 -8.51
C GLU A 22 15.28 -5.01 -8.54
N GLY A 23 15.31 -3.69 -8.72
CA GLY A 23 16.52 -2.88 -8.63
C GLY A 23 17.06 -2.67 -7.21
N PHE A 24 16.31 -3.01 -6.17
CA PHE A 24 16.73 -2.88 -4.77
C PHE A 24 17.41 -4.15 -4.23
N ASN A 25 18.00 -4.04 -3.03
CA ASN A 25 18.72 -5.15 -2.42
C ASN A 25 17.77 -6.33 -2.10
N SER A 26 17.99 -7.49 -2.71
CA SER A 26 17.20 -8.69 -2.39
C SER A 26 17.69 -9.33 -1.09
N ILE A 27 16.76 -9.65 -0.19
CA ILE A 27 17.04 -10.39 1.06
C ILE A 27 16.48 -11.82 1.05
N GLY A 28 16.03 -12.27 -0.12
CA GLY A 28 15.48 -13.61 -0.36
C GLY A 28 13.99 -13.74 -0.08
N ILE A 29 13.53 -14.99 -0.02
CA ILE A 29 12.10 -15.33 0.07
C ILE A 29 11.63 -15.32 1.54
N ARG A 30 10.53 -14.61 1.82
CA ARG A 30 9.86 -14.63 3.15
C ARG A 30 8.38 -14.92 3.02
N LYS A 31 7.80 -15.44 4.11
CA LYS A 31 6.36 -15.69 4.22
C LYS A 31 5.63 -14.44 4.67
N TRP A 32 4.61 -14.04 3.93
CA TRP A 32 3.72 -12.94 4.30
C TRP A 32 2.41 -13.49 4.87
N GLY A 33 1.89 -12.83 5.91
CA GLY A 33 0.63 -13.25 6.53
C GLY A 33 -0.55 -12.87 5.65
N ASN A 34 -1.25 -13.84 5.07
CA ASN A 34 -2.43 -13.58 4.23
C ASN A 34 -3.73 -13.57 5.07
N PRO A 35 -4.63 -12.60 4.88
CA PRO A 35 -5.98 -12.63 5.46
C PRO A 35 -6.80 -13.89 5.18
N SER A 36 -6.53 -14.63 4.09
CA SER A 36 -7.22 -15.89 3.76
C SER A 36 -6.59 -17.16 4.37
N GLY A 37 -5.52 -17.02 5.17
CA GLY A 37 -4.86 -18.14 5.87
C GLY A 37 -3.80 -18.90 5.06
N SER A 38 -3.60 -18.59 3.77
CA SER A 38 -2.52 -19.18 2.96
C SER A 38 -1.22 -18.38 3.07
N GLN A 39 -0.15 -18.99 3.58
CA GLN A 39 1.17 -18.34 3.62
C GLN A 39 1.84 -18.47 2.26
N GLN A 40 2.09 -17.36 1.57
CA GLN A 40 2.86 -17.35 0.33
C GLN A 40 4.29 -16.88 0.61
N GLY A 41 5.26 -17.62 0.10
CA GLY A 41 6.65 -17.17 0.02
C GLY A 41 6.77 -16.18 -1.13
N LEU A 42 7.24 -14.97 -0.84
CA LEU A 42 7.46 -13.91 -1.81
C LEU A 42 8.91 -13.44 -1.73
N ASP A 43 9.48 -13.05 -2.85
CA ASP A 43 10.77 -12.36 -2.88
C ASP A 43 10.65 -11.04 -2.14
N VAL A 44 11.61 -10.79 -1.26
CA VAL A 44 11.65 -9.58 -0.44
C VAL A 44 12.85 -8.75 -0.82
N TYR A 45 12.58 -7.46 -0.96
CA TYR A 45 13.57 -6.43 -1.25
C TYR A 45 13.63 -5.47 -0.08
N GLU A 46 14.84 -5.02 0.23
CA GLU A 46 15.14 -4.04 1.25
C GLU A 46 15.34 -2.67 0.63
N ILE A 47 14.60 -1.70 1.14
CA ILE A 47 14.70 -0.30 0.72
C ILE A 47 15.18 0.50 1.93
N GLU A 48 16.27 1.23 1.73
CA GLU A 48 16.86 2.13 2.71
C GLU A 48 16.72 3.58 2.24
N HIS A 49 16.25 4.46 3.11
CA HIS A 49 16.25 5.90 2.88
C HIS A 49 16.45 6.64 4.19
N LYS A 50 17.56 7.39 4.28
CA LYS A 50 18.03 8.04 5.51
C LYS A 50 18.17 6.99 6.63
N ASP A 51 17.52 7.21 7.77
CA ASP A 51 17.59 6.34 8.94
C ASP A 51 16.51 5.25 8.97
N ASN A 52 15.73 5.10 7.89
CA ASN A 52 14.64 4.13 7.81
C ASN A 52 14.94 3.02 6.82
N THR A 53 14.64 1.79 7.24
CA THR A 53 14.69 0.59 6.40
C THR A 53 13.32 -0.08 6.41
N ILE A 54 12.85 -0.48 5.22
CA ILE A 54 11.63 -1.28 5.07
C ILE A 54 11.92 -2.52 4.24
N TRP A 55 11.11 -3.55 4.45
CA TRP A 55 11.07 -4.73 3.60
C TRP A 55 9.79 -4.73 2.77
N VAL A 56 9.94 -5.05 1.48
CA VAL A 56 8.89 -4.88 0.47
C VAL A 56 8.79 -6.11 -0.41
N SER A 57 7.56 -6.48 -0.76
CA SER A 57 7.28 -7.48 -1.79
C SER A 57 6.13 -7.03 -2.69
N THR A 58 6.14 -7.54 -3.92
CA THR A 58 4.99 -7.54 -4.83
C THR A 58 4.20 -8.84 -4.68
N VAL A 59 2.91 -8.81 -4.97
CA VAL A 59 2.04 -9.98 -4.86
C VAL A 59 0.81 -9.85 -5.75
N GLU A 60 0.32 -10.99 -6.24
CA GLU A 60 -1.00 -11.14 -6.83
C GLU A 60 -1.93 -11.88 -5.87
N TRP A 61 -3.19 -11.45 -5.79
CA TRP A 61 -4.18 -12.10 -4.94
C TRP A 61 -5.38 -12.58 -5.72
N VAL A 62 -5.88 -13.73 -5.29
CA VAL A 62 -7.13 -14.32 -5.76
C VAL A 62 -8.35 -13.71 -5.08
N ASN A 63 -9.46 -13.70 -5.80
CA ASN A 63 -10.79 -13.52 -5.24
C ASN A 63 -11.13 -14.75 -4.38
N ALA A 64 -11.55 -14.53 -3.12
CA ALA A 64 -11.87 -15.62 -2.21
C ALA A 64 -13.04 -16.50 -2.68
N SER A 65 -13.96 -15.95 -3.48
CA SER A 65 -15.14 -16.67 -3.96
C SER A 65 -14.90 -17.43 -5.26
N THR A 66 -14.05 -16.93 -6.15
CA THR A 66 -13.82 -17.55 -7.47
C THR A 66 -12.48 -18.27 -7.59
N GLY A 67 -11.50 -17.95 -6.74
CA GLY A 67 -10.14 -18.47 -6.83
C GLY A 67 -9.30 -17.84 -7.95
N GLU A 68 -9.87 -16.94 -8.74
CA GLU A 68 -9.19 -16.25 -9.84
C GLU A 68 -8.44 -15.01 -9.33
N VAL A 69 -7.25 -14.76 -9.88
CA VAL A 69 -6.48 -13.55 -9.58
C VAL A 69 -7.27 -12.33 -10.04
N ASN A 70 -7.47 -11.36 -9.14
CA ASN A 70 -8.29 -10.18 -9.43
C ASN A 70 -7.65 -8.85 -9.03
N ARG A 71 -6.46 -8.91 -8.43
CA ARG A 71 -5.71 -7.73 -7.98
C ARG A 71 -4.25 -8.08 -7.77
N CYS A 72 -3.41 -7.07 -7.92
CA CYS A 72 -2.01 -7.12 -7.55
C CYS A 72 -1.73 -6.07 -6.47
N GLY A 73 -0.51 -6.02 -5.95
CA GLY A 73 -0.12 -4.94 -5.07
C GLY A 73 1.24 -5.08 -4.44
N ILE A 74 1.55 -4.06 -3.63
CA ILE A 74 2.79 -3.94 -2.88
C ILE A 74 2.44 -4.06 -1.40
N ILE A 75 3.22 -4.86 -0.68
CA ILE A 75 3.14 -4.99 0.77
C ILE A 75 4.47 -4.59 1.39
N THR A 76 4.41 -3.87 2.50
CA THR A 76 5.60 -3.44 3.22
C THR A 76 5.55 -3.82 4.69
N THR A 77 6.73 -3.94 5.28
CA THR A 77 6.92 -4.17 6.71
C THR A 77 8.23 -3.55 7.20
N LEU A 78 8.46 -3.59 8.51
CA LEU A 78 9.75 -3.22 9.12
C LEU A 78 10.63 -4.47 9.32
N PRO A 79 11.97 -4.35 9.25
CA PRO A 79 12.91 -5.45 9.46
C PRO A 79 12.84 -6.14 10.85
N GLU A 80 12.15 -5.54 11.82
CA GLU A 80 12.12 -6.01 13.21
C GLU A 80 11.09 -7.11 13.49
N TYR A 81 10.31 -7.56 12.49
CA TYR A 81 9.36 -8.65 12.68
C TYR A 81 10.08 -10.01 12.75
N SER A 82 10.50 -10.39 13.97
CA SER A 82 11.16 -11.67 14.31
C SER A 82 10.28 -12.92 14.15
N ASN A 83 9.08 -12.79 13.57
CA ASN A 83 8.16 -13.90 13.37
C ASN A 83 8.49 -14.64 12.08
N ASN A 84 8.15 -15.93 12.02
CA ASN A 84 8.20 -16.72 10.78
C ASN A 84 7.29 -16.18 9.66
N THR A 85 6.51 -15.13 9.94
CA THR A 85 5.57 -14.51 9.01
C THR A 85 5.60 -12.99 9.19
N LEU A 86 5.81 -12.27 8.09
CA LEU A 86 5.86 -10.82 8.06
C LEU A 86 4.44 -10.23 8.19
N GLY A 87 4.31 -9.23 9.07
CA GLY A 87 3.08 -8.46 9.22
C GLY A 87 3.02 -7.31 8.21
N GLN A 88 1.85 -7.06 7.62
CA GLN A 88 1.67 -6.00 6.62
C GLN A 88 1.39 -4.65 7.30
N ILE A 89 2.25 -3.65 7.05
CA ILE A 89 2.07 -2.28 7.51
C ILE A 89 1.35 -1.45 6.45
N LEU A 90 1.90 -1.36 5.25
CA LEU A 90 1.23 -0.77 4.09
C LEU A 90 0.79 -1.89 3.14
N GLU A 91 -0.42 -1.74 2.59
CA GLU A 91 -0.97 -2.62 1.56
C GLU A 91 -1.51 -1.78 0.41
N VAL A 92 -0.83 -1.80 -0.73
CA VAL A 92 -1.20 -1.07 -1.94
C VAL A 92 -1.94 -2.02 -2.88
N ASN A 93 -3.20 -2.28 -2.58
CA ASN A 93 -4.03 -3.24 -3.34
C ASN A 93 -4.60 -2.62 -4.63
N MET A 94 -4.09 -2.98 -5.80
CA MET A 94 -4.55 -2.50 -7.10
C MET A 94 -5.48 -3.53 -7.76
N PRO A 95 -6.81 -3.32 -7.73
CA PRO A 95 -7.73 -4.22 -8.42
C PRO A 95 -7.63 -4.06 -9.93
N TYR A 96 -7.73 -5.17 -10.67
CA TYR A 96 -7.67 -5.17 -12.14
C TYR A 96 -8.84 -4.44 -12.79
N TYR A 97 -9.98 -4.47 -12.12
CA TYR A 97 -11.18 -3.74 -12.52
C TYR A 97 -11.55 -2.76 -11.41
N PHE A 98 -11.98 -1.57 -11.81
CA PHE A 98 -12.33 -0.52 -10.87
C PHE A 98 -13.46 -1.00 -9.96
N SER A 99 -13.23 -0.91 -8.66
CA SER A 99 -14.29 -1.15 -7.68
C SER A 99 -14.16 -0.24 -6.47
N LYS A 100 -15.29 0.37 -6.09
CA LYS A 100 -15.38 1.21 -4.89
C LYS A 100 -15.23 0.41 -3.60
N SER A 101 -15.31 -0.92 -3.64
CA SER A 101 -15.07 -1.80 -2.48
C SER A 101 -13.61 -1.78 -2.03
N PHE A 102 -12.68 -1.57 -2.96
CA PHE A 102 -11.26 -1.43 -2.66
C PHE A 102 -10.94 -0.01 -2.20
N ASN A 103 -10.04 0.05 -1.22
CA ASN A 103 -9.57 1.30 -0.65
C ASN A 103 -8.45 1.94 -1.48
N THR A 104 -7.70 1.13 -2.23
CA THR A 104 -6.71 1.60 -3.20
C THR A 104 -7.30 1.51 -4.60
N ARG A 105 -7.03 2.51 -5.43
CA ARG A 105 -7.58 2.63 -6.80
C ARG A 105 -6.55 3.30 -7.71
N VAL A 106 -6.54 2.88 -8.96
CA VAL A 106 -5.63 3.42 -9.97
C VAL A 106 -6.39 4.41 -10.86
N TYR A 107 -5.83 5.59 -11.04
CA TYR A 107 -6.36 6.64 -11.90
C TYR A 107 -5.30 7.04 -12.93
N GLY A 108 -5.73 7.30 -14.16
CA GLY A 108 -4.86 7.69 -15.27
C GLY A 108 -5.26 9.04 -15.85
N ASP A 109 -4.32 9.76 -16.42
CA ASP A 109 -4.57 10.90 -17.30
C ASP A 109 -3.39 11.07 -18.26
N ASN A 110 -3.63 10.89 -19.55
CA ASN A 110 -2.58 10.76 -20.56
C ASN A 110 -1.54 9.70 -20.14
N ASN A 111 -0.32 10.15 -19.85
CA ASN A 111 0.79 9.29 -19.45
C ASN A 111 1.06 9.30 -17.94
N ILE A 112 0.18 9.92 -17.14
CA ILE A 112 0.33 10.02 -15.70
C ILE A 112 -0.61 9.01 -15.04
N PHE A 113 -0.09 8.20 -14.13
CA PHE A 113 -0.89 7.26 -13.33
C PHE A 113 -0.71 7.55 -11.85
N GLU A 114 -1.81 7.56 -11.11
CA GLU A 114 -1.82 7.70 -9.66
C GLU A 114 -2.41 6.47 -9.01
N ILE A 115 -1.70 5.94 -8.01
CA ILE A 115 -2.20 4.90 -7.13
C ILE A 115 -2.70 5.59 -5.87
N ARG A 116 -4.03 5.78 -5.81
CA ARG A 116 -4.71 6.54 -4.75
C ARG A 116 -5.18 5.61 -3.64
N ASN A 117 -5.10 6.06 -2.39
CA ASN A 117 -5.66 5.35 -1.23
C ASN A 117 -6.66 6.25 -0.48
N TYR A 118 -7.83 5.71 -0.15
CA TYR A 118 -8.97 6.44 0.43
C TYR A 118 -9.09 6.31 1.96
N GLY A 119 -7.99 5.98 2.65
CA GLY A 119 -7.87 6.09 4.11
C GLY A 119 -8.59 5.02 4.94
N LYS A 120 -9.16 3.97 4.33
CA LYS A 120 -9.75 2.84 5.07
C LYS A 120 -8.68 1.81 5.41
N PHE A 121 -8.30 1.78 6.68
CA PHE A 121 -7.32 0.81 7.21
C PHE A 121 -7.96 -0.12 8.24
N THR A 122 -7.30 -1.26 8.46
CA THR A 122 -7.71 -2.26 9.44
C THR A 122 -6.62 -2.41 10.51
N ILE A 123 -7.03 -2.50 11.78
CA ILE A 123 -6.17 -2.86 12.91
C ILE A 123 -6.76 -4.11 13.57
N GLY A 124 -6.05 -5.24 13.45
CA GLY A 124 -6.56 -6.53 13.90
C GLY A 124 -7.84 -6.91 13.15
N ARG A 125 -8.95 -7.11 13.85
CA ARG A 125 -10.28 -7.41 13.25
C ARG A 125 -11.16 -6.16 13.08
N ARG A 126 -10.66 -4.97 13.40
CA ARG A 126 -11.44 -3.72 13.39
C ARG A 126 -11.05 -2.87 12.19
N GLY A 127 -12.03 -2.52 11.36
CA GLY A 127 -11.87 -1.48 10.35
C GLY A 127 -11.97 -0.10 10.98
N LEU A 128 -11.04 0.79 10.66
CA LEU A 128 -11.10 2.19 11.05
C LEU A 128 -11.93 3.00 10.06
N LYS A 129 -12.63 4.01 10.58
CA LYS A 129 -13.30 5.01 9.73
C LYS A 129 -12.25 5.84 9.01
N ARG A 130 -12.48 6.15 7.74
CA ARG A 130 -11.57 6.97 6.90
C ARG A 130 -11.22 8.30 7.56
N LYS A 131 -12.22 8.95 8.17
CA LYS A 131 -12.06 10.22 8.90
C LYS A 131 -10.89 10.17 9.89
N TYR A 132 -10.73 9.08 10.64
CA TYR A 132 -9.66 8.96 11.64
C TYR A 132 -8.27 9.02 11.03
N PHE A 133 -8.09 8.49 9.82
CA PHE A 133 -6.83 8.58 9.12
C PHE A 133 -6.54 10.00 8.64
N PHE A 134 -7.52 10.66 7.99
CA PHE A 134 -7.32 12.02 7.49
C PHE A 134 -7.21 13.07 8.61
N ASP A 135 -7.95 12.91 9.70
CA ASP A 135 -7.78 13.74 10.91
C ASP A 135 -6.36 13.57 11.47
N TYR A 136 -5.88 12.32 11.59
CA TYR A 136 -4.51 12.04 12.03
C TYR A 136 -3.47 12.72 11.14
N LEU A 137 -3.60 12.64 9.81
CA LEU A 137 -2.69 13.31 8.88
C LEU A 137 -2.63 14.83 9.14
N ARG A 138 -3.78 15.48 9.30
CA ARG A 138 -3.85 16.93 9.57
C ARG A 138 -3.21 17.30 10.89
N GLU A 139 -3.52 16.55 11.94
CA GLU A 139 -2.99 16.80 13.29
C GLU A 139 -1.47 16.64 13.36
N HIS A 140 -0.87 15.84 12.47
CA HIS A 140 0.56 15.56 12.42
C HIS A 140 1.29 16.28 11.28
N GLY A 141 0.64 17.28 10.64
CA GLY A 141 1.29 18.16 9.66
C GLY A 141 1.45 17.57 8.26
N TYR A 142 0.64 16.57 7.90
CA TYR A 142 0.61 15.92 6.57
C TYR A 142 -0.60 16.36 5.73
N ASP A 143 -1.13 17.56 5.94
CA ASP A 143 -2.28 18.08 5.18
C ASP A 143 -1.96 18.26 3.68
N ASP A 144 -0.69 18.52 3.35
CA ASP A 144 -0.17 18.63 1.98
C ASP A 144 -0.23 17.31 1.19
N GLU A 145 -0.38 16.18 1.88
CA GLU A 145 -0.55 14.86 1.27
C GLU A 145 -2.03 14.47 1.05
N ILE A 146 -2.96 15.32 1.48
CA ILE A 146 -4.40 15.09 1.35
C ILE A 146 -4.91 15.78 0.09
N PHE A 147 -5.43 15.00 -0.83
CA PHE A 147 -6.00 15.48 -2.09
C PHE A 147 -7.51 15.23 -2.13
N ILE A 148 -8.22 16.01 -2.94
CA ILE A 148 -9.66 15.83 -3.19
C ILE A 148 -9.84 15.34 -4.63
N ASP A 149 -10.54 14.21 -4.79
CA ASP A 149 -10.84 13.67 -6.11
C ASP A 149 -12.05 14.36 -6.76
N GLU A 150 -12.34 13.94 -7.99
CA GLU A 150 -13.43 14.47 -8.81
C GLU A 150 -14.83 14.19 -8.21
N GLU A 151 -14.94 13.26 -7.26
CA GLU A 151 -16.17 12.94 -6.50
C GLU A 151 -16.21 13.64 -5.12
N GLY A 152 -15.29 14.57 -4.85
CA GLY A 152 -15.19 15.29 -3.58
C GLY A 152 -14.71 14.41 -2.41
N LYS A 153 -13.95 13.34 -2.69
CA LYS A 153 -13.43 12.42 -1.67
C LYS A 153 -11.96 12.66 -1.42
N GLU A 154 -11.61 12.69 -0.14
CA GLU A 154 -10.24 12.72 0.33
C GLU A 154 -9.51 11.42 -0.05
N TYR A 155 -8.30 11.57 -0.56
CA TYR A 155 -7.38 10.49 -0.84
C TYR A 155 -5.93 10.94 -0.61
N ILE A 156 -5.03 9.96 -0.50
CA ILE A 156 -3.59 10.16 -0.58
C ILE A 156 -3.07 9.52 -1.86
N CYS A 157 -2.13 10.17 -2.54
CA CYS A 157 -1.43 9.58 -3.68
C CYS A 157 -0.25 8.75 -3.15
N ILE A 158 -0.34 7.41 -3.16
CA ILE A 158 0.76 6.56 -2.66
C ILE A 158 1.97 6.68 -3.60
N ILE A 159 1.73 6.40 -4.88
CA ILE A 159 2.72 6.41 -5.94
C ILE A 159 2.12 7.12 -7.16
N LYS A 160 2.94 7.95 -7.80
CA LYS A 160 2.67 8.55 -9.10
C LYS A 160 3.69 8.06 -10.12
N LEU A 161 3.21 7.57 -11.27
CA LEU A 161 4.02 7.16 -12.40
C LEU A 161 3.84 8.15 -13.56
N GLN A 162 4.87 8.29 -14.38
CA GLN A 162 4.83 9.09 -15.59
C GLN A 162 5.48 8.32 -16.75
N ASP A 163 4.83 8.33 -17.92
CA ASP A 163 5.32 7.71 -19.16
C ASP A 163 5.64 6.20 -18.98
N ASN A 164 4.82 5.49 -18.20
CA ASN A 164 5.04 4.09 -17.79
C ASN A 164 6.44 3.86 -17.17
N SER A 165 6.96 4.86 -16.48
CA SER A 165 8.24 4.79 -15.78
C SER A 165 8.10 5.37 -14.38
N ILE A 166 9.03 4.98 -13.51
CA ILE A 166 9.14 5.51 -12.17
C ILE A 166 10.62 5.63 -11.80
N ASN A 167 10.99 6.73 -11.17
CA ASN A 167 12.31 6.90 -10.60
C ASN A 167 12.42 6.06 -9.31
N SER A 168 13.50 5.28 -9.17
CA SER A 168 13.71 4.38 -8.03
C SER A 168 13.79 5.12 -6.70
N ASP A 169 14.47 6.26 -6.65
CA ASP A 169 14.63 7.03 -5.41
C ASP A 169 13.27 7.55 -4.93
N TYR A 170 12.48 8.14 -5.84
CA TYR A 170 11.11 8.54 -5.56
C TYR A 170 10.25 7.36 -5.10
N PHE A 171 10.32 6.22 -5.79
CA PHE A 171 9.54 5.03 -5.42
C PHE A 171 9.86 4.55 -4.00
N GLY A 172 11.15 4.43 -3.68
CA GLY A 172 11.63 4.05 -2.35
C GLY A 172 11.21 5.05 -1.28
N GLU A 173 11.39 6.36 -1.54
CA GLU A 173 10.97 7.44 -0.64
C GLU A 173 9.48 7.40 -0.31
N ARG A 174 8.62 7.19 -1.33
CA ARG A 174 7.17 7.10 -1.14
C ARG A 174 6.78 5.87 -0.34
N LEU A 175 7.37 4.71 -0.63
CA LEU A 175 7.09 3.49 0.12
C LEU A 175 7.51 3.62 1.58
N ILE A 176 8.69 4.18 1.86
CA ILE A 176 9.17 4.43 3.22
C ILE A 176 8.25 5.42 3.94
N LYS A 177 7.96 6.58 3.34
CA LYS A 177 7.09 7.60 3.94
C LYS A 177 5.75 7.00 4.38
N TRP A 178 5.05 6.32 3.46
CA TRP A 178 3.73 5.77 3.78
C TRP A 178 3.78 4.58 4.73
N THR A 179 4.84 3.77 4.69
CA THR A 179 5.03 2.69 5.67
C THR A 179 5.19 3.25 7.07
N MET A 180 6.04 4.27 7.25
CA MET A 180 6.29 4.90 8.55
C MET A 180 5.05 5.61 9.10
N ILE A 181 4.39 6.45 8.29
CA ILE A 181 3.15 7.14 8.70
C ILE A 181 2.07 6.13 9.10
N LEU A 182 1.90 5.03 8.34
CA LEU A 182 0.92 4.02 8.69
C LEU A 182 1.29 3.20 9.91
N LYS A 183 2.59 2.98 10.17
CA LYS A 183 3.05 2.35 11.41
C LYS A 183 2.68 3.22 12.60
N GLU A 184 3.02 4.50 12.57
CA GLU A 184 2.71 5.46 13.62
C GLU A 184 1.20 5.58 13.87
N PHE A 185 0.42 5.78 12.80
CA PHE A 185 -1.05 5.81 12.86
C PHE A 185 -1.62 4.54 13.49
N LYS A 186 -1.20 3.35 13.01
CA LYS A 186 -1.71 2.08 13.54
C LYS A 186 -1.33 1.88 15.01
N ASP A 187 -0.14 2.30 15.43
CA ASP A 187 0.30 2.18 16.82
C ASP A 187 -0.43 3.15 17.75
N TYR A 188 -0.61 4.40 17.32
CA TYR A 188 -1.41 5.39 18.04
C TYR A 188 -2.80 4.84 18.38
N TYR A 189 -3.50 4.30 17.38
CA TYR A 189 -4.84 3.74 17.62
C TYR A 189 -4.82 2.42 18.42
N ARG A 190 -3.80 1.56 18.26
CA ARG A 190 -3.65 0.37 19.11
C ARG A 190 -3.54 0.75 20.60
N ASN A 191 -2.78 1.81 20.90
CA ASN A 191 -2.58 2.30 22.26
C ASN A 191 -3.82 2.95 22.86
N LEU A 192 -4.58 3.71 22.05
CA LEU A 192 -5.88 4.23 22.50
C LEU A 192 -6.82 3.08 22.91
N TYR A 193 -6.93 2.03 22.09
CA TYR A 193 -7.82 0.91 22.38
C TYR A 193 -7.34 -0.03 23.49
N SER A 194 -6.04 -0.10 23.77
CA SER A 194 -5.53 -0.87 24.91
C SER A 194 -5.79 -0.15 26.23
N ASN A 195 -5.76 1.18 26.23
CA ASN A 195 -6.05 2.02 27.40
C ASN A 195 -7.55 2.11 27.71
N GLU A 196 -8.44 2.03 26.72
CA GLU A 196 -9.90 1.96 26.93
C GLU A 196 -10.38 0.64 27.57
N ARG A 197 -9.49 -0.35 27.74
CA ARG A 197 -9.79 -1.65 28.39
C ARG A 197 -9.27 -1.76 29.82
N ARG A 198 -8.82 -0.66 30.43
CA ARG A 198 -8.50 -0.55 31.86
C ARG A 198 -9.52 0.32 32.56
#